data_AF-X1VR54-F1
#
_entry.id   AF-X1VR54-F1
#
_cell.length_a   1.000
_cell.length_b   1.000
_cell.length_c   1.000
_cell.angle_alpha   90.00
_cell.angle_beta   90.00
_cell.angle_gamma   90.00
#
_symmetry.space_group_name_H-M   'P 1'
#
loop_
_entity.id
_entity.type
_entity.pdbx_description
1 polymer ?
#
loop_
_entity_poly.entity_id
_entity_poly.type
_entity_poly.pdbx_seq_one_letter_code
_entity_poly.pdbx_strand_id
1 'polypeptide(L)'
;EEEEEEEEEVEEEEEEEEEEPAVGVPQRGGTLTLHFFTLPRPGNVDPANQLWPGGLYGDPVLEMFKMDDIETYGPRGTGEYSFVSHKMAPLQYCKGALAESWEVTPDKIVFHIRPGVYWAADGREHIMESREYIADDFAFNLNRLLESPAGADLRATDFIESVTATDNYT
;
A
#
# COMPACT_ATOMS: atom_id res chain seq x y z
N GLU A 1 -17.47 53.40 12.95
CA GLU A 1 -17.79 53.84 11.58
C GLU A 1 -16.58 53.58 10.68
N GLU A 2 -15.58 54.46 10.50
CA GLU A 2 -14.45 54.15 9.58
C GLU A 2 -13.57 52.94 10.01
N GLU A 3 -13.36 52.72 11.32
CA GLU A 3 -12.59 51.56 11.82
C GLU A 3 -13.37 50.23 11.76
N GLU A 4 -14.71 50.29 11.75
CA GLU A 4 -15.55 49.08 11.64
C GLU A 4 -15.68 48.64 10.17
N GLU A 5 -15.65 49.59 9.23
CA GLU A 5 -15.64 49.30 7.79
C GLU A 5 -14.29 48.71 7.33
N GLU A 6 -13.15 49.14 7.91
CA GLU A 6 -11.85 48.49 7.66
C GLU A 6 -11.75 47.09 8.29
N GLU A 7 -12.37 46.84 9.46
CA GLU A 7 -12.42 45.51 10.06
C GLU A 7 -13.36 44.55 9.29
N GLU A 8 -14.48 45.04 8.76
CA GLU A 8 -15.35 44.25 7.85
C GLU A 8 -14.67 43.99 6.51
N GLU A 9 -13.96 44.95 5.89
CA GLU A 9 -13.22 44.71 4.65
C GLU A 9 -12.06 43.70 4.86
N VAL A 10 -11.43 43.68 6.04
CA VAL A 10 -10.39 42.70 6.37
C VAL A 10 -10.97 41.32 6.71
N GLU A 11 -12.15 41.22 7.34
CA GLU A 11 -12.86 39.95 7.49
C GLU A 11 -13.41 39.43 6.15
N GLU A 12 -13.84 40.30 5.23
CA GLU A 12 -14.27 39.92 3.88
C GLU A 12 -13.11 39.52 2.96
N GLU A 13 -11.89 40.04 3.16
CA GLU A 13 -10.69 39.58 2.43
C GLU A 13 -10.10 38.26 2.99
N GLU A 14 -10.42 37.87 4.24
CA GLU A 14 -10.02 36.58 4.83
C GLU A 14 -11.02 35.43 4.57
N GLU A 15 -12.19 35.70 3.97
CA GLU A 15 -12.90 34.67 3.20
C GLU A 15 -12.13 34.43 1.87
N GLU A 16 -10.91 33.90 1.99
CA GLU A 16 -10.29 33.13 0.92
C GLU A 16 -11.33 32.10 0.50
N GLU A 17 -11.94 32.38 -0.66
CA GLU A 17 -12.77 31.49 -1.45
C GLU A 17 -12.23 30.07 -1.28
N GLU A 18 -12.84 29.27 -0.38
CA GLU A 18 -12.57 27.84 -0.28
C GLU A 18 -13.00 27.28 -1.63
N GLU A 19 -12.09 27.28 -2.60
CA GLU A 19 -12.32 26.76 -3.94
C GLU A 19 -12.90 25.36 -3.74
N GLU A 20 -14.17 25.19 -4.10
CA GLU A 20 -14.77 23.87 -4.08
C GLU A 20 -13.84 22.97 -4.89
N PRO A 21 -13.26 21.94 -4.26
CA PRO A 21 -12.15 21.21 -4.84
C PRO A 21 -12.57 20.65 -6.19
N ALA A 22 -11.81 21.01 -7.23
CA ALA A 22 -12.13 20.68 -8.61
C ALA A 22 -12.55 19.22 -8.74
N VAL A 23 -13.80 19.00 -9.19
CA VAL A 23 -14.41 17.68 -9.33
C VAL A 23 -13.49 16.80 -10.19
N GLY A 24 -12.84 15.82 -9.55
CA GLY A 24 -11.93 14.87 -10.20
C GLY A 24 -10.45 15.00 -9.83
N VAL A 25 -10.03 16.05 -9.11
CA VAL A 25 -8.65 16.18 -8.59
C VAL A 25 -8.57 15.59 -7.17
N PRO A 26 -7.52 14.81 -6.82
CA PRO A 26 -7.36 14.28 -5.48
C PRO A 26 -7.19 15.41 -4.45
N GLN A 27 -8.12 15.51 -3.50
CA GLN A 27 -7.97 16.40 -2.36
C GLN A 27 -6.86 15.89 -1.44
N ARG A 28 -5.97 16.79 -1.03
CA ARG A 28 -4.86 16.49 -0.12
C ARG A 28 -5.02 17.30 1.15
N GLY A 29 -4.57 16.75 2.27
CA GLY A 29 -4.67 17.38 3.59
C GLY A 29 -5.77 16.78 4.47
N GLY A 30 -5.77 17.16 5.75
CA GLY A 30 -6.70 16.66 6.76
C GLY A 30 -6.18 15.48 7.59
N THR A 31 -6.96 15.10 8.61
CA THR A 31 -6.67 13.96 9.49
C THR A 31 -7.73 12.87 9.27
N LEU A 32 -7.31 11.70 8.80
CA LEU A 32 -8.19 10.54 8.68
C LEU A 32 -8.25 9.78 10.02
N THR A 33 -9.42 9.79 10.67
CA THR A 33 -9.66 8.97 11.87
C THR A 33 -10.36 7.68 11.46
N LEU A 34 -9.64 6.56 11.55
CA LEU A 34 -10.19 5.23 11.25
C LEU A 34 -10.71 4.57 12.53
N HIS A 35 -12.00 4.20 12.52
CA HIS A 35 -12.58 3.30 13.51
C HIS A 35 -13.02 2.02 12.80
N PHE A 36 -12.25 0.95 12.99
CA PHE A 36 -12.44 -0.30 12.26
C PHE A 36 -12.71 -1.46 13.21
N PHE A 37 -13.97 -1.89 13.31
CA PHE A 37 -14.43 -3.01 14.16
C PHE A 37 -14.03 -2.88 15.66
N THR A 38 -14.50 -3.80 16.51
CA THR A 38 -13.99 -3.91 17.90
C THR A 38 -12.67 -4.68 17.88
N LEU A 39 -11.58 -4.07 17.40
CA LEU A 39 -10.29 -4.75 17.31
C LEU A 39 -9.48 -4.58 18.60
N PRO A 40 -8.96 -5.67 19.19
CA PRO A 40 -7.90 -5.55 20.18
C PRO A 40 -6.67 -4.93 19.50
N ARG A 41 -5.92 -4.09 20.24
CA ARG A 41 -4.63 -3.55 19.79
C ARG A 41 -3.78 -4.69 19.20
N PRO A 42 -3.16 -4.51 18.01
CA PRO A 42 -2.30 -5.55 17.45
C PRO A 42 -1.15 -5.83 18.41
N GLY A 43 -0.85 -7.11 18.64
CA GLY A 43 0.30 -7.52 19.47
C GLY A 43 1.62 -7.38 18.71
N ASN A 44 1.56 -7.36 17.37
CA ASN A 44 2.69 -7.19 16.47
C ASN A 44 2.25 -6.48 15.18
N VAL A 45 3.11 -5.64 14.63
CA VAL A 45 2.92 -4.93 13.34
C VAL A 45 3.54 -5.68 12.17
N ASP A 46 4.35 -6.70 12.44
CA ASP A 46 4.96 -7.55 11.43
C ASP A 46 3.96 -8.59 10.90
N PRO A 47 3.55 -8.49 9.62
CA PRO A 47 2.56 -9.39 9.04
C PRO A 47 3.02 -10.86 9.01
N ALA A 48 4.32 -11.13 9.04
CA ALA A 48 4.84 -12.50 9.09
C ALA A 48 4.53 -13.19 10.43
N ASN A 49 4.37 -12.42 11.52
CA ASN A 49 4.09 -12.94 12.86
C ASN A 49 2.60 -12.90 13.20
N GLN A 50 1.87 -11.95 12.65
CA GLN A 50 0.43 -11.81 12.89
C GLN A 50 -0.26 -11.18 11.67
N LEU A 51 -0.84 -12.03 10.81
CA LEU A 51 -1.58 -11.56 9.63
C LEU A 51 -2.81 -10.71 10.03
N TRP A 52 -3.56 -11.14 11.05
CA TRP A 52 -4.72 -10.41 11.59
C TRP A 52 -4.60 -10.15 13.10
N PRO A 53 -4.82 -8.90 13.60
CA PRO A 53 -5.15 -7.69 12.86
C PRO A 53 -3.91 -6.87 12.43
N GLY A 54 -2.69 -7.41 12.59
CA GLY A 54 -1.44 -6.69 12.32
C GLY A 54 -1.34 -6.11 10.91
N GLY A 55 -1.77 -6.88 9.89
CA GLY A 55 -1.80 -6.42 8.50
C GLY A 55 -2.60 -5.14 8.30
N LEU A 56 -3.77 -5.00 8.93
CA LEU A 56 -4.62 -3.81 8.78
C LEU A 56 -3.92 -2.50 9.20
N TYR A 57 -3.07 -2.57 10.23
CA TYR A 57 -2.31 -1.42 10.70
C TYR A 57 -1.00 -1.22 9.93
N GLY A 58 -0.50 -2.27 9.27
CA GLY A 58 0.69 -2.23 8.43
C GLY A 58 0.42 -1.77 7.00
N ASP A 59 -0.78 -2.01 6.45
CA ASP A 59 -1.15 -1.69 5.07
C ASP A 59 -0.90 -0.22 4.67
N PRO A 60 -1.10 0.81 5.53
CA PRO A 60 -0.76 2.18 5.16
C PRO A 60 0.74 2.48 5.10
N VAL A 61 1.58 1.58 5.63
CA VAL A 61 3.04 1.76 5.78
C VAL A 61 3.82 0.83 4.85
N LEU A 62 3.32 -0.38 4.62
CA LEU A 62 3.94 -1.40 3.79
C LEU A 62 3.15 -1.53 2.48
N GLU A 63 3.88 -1.55 1.37
CA GLU A 63 3.30 -1.73 0.05
C GLU A 63 3.24 -3.21 -0.33
N MET A 64 2.28 -3.57 -1.18
CA MET A 64 2.15 -4.93 -1.71
C MET A 64 2.87 -5.13 -3.04
N PHE A 65 3.09 -6.38 -3.44
CA PHE A 65 3.69 -6.68 -4.74
C PHE A 65 2.78 -6.33 -5.93
N LYS A 66 1.47 -6.45 -5.71
CA LYS A 66 0.41 -6.06 -6.65
C LYS A 66 -0.63 -5.25 -5.89
N MET A 67 -1.36 -4.40 -6.60
CA MET A 67 -2.46 -3.63 -6.06
C MET A 67 -3.72 -3.87 -6.90
N ASP A 68 -4.87 -3.78 -6.26
CA ASP A 68 -6.16 -3.82 -6.94
C ASP A 68 -6.38 -2.52 -7.74
N ASP A 69 -6.69 -2.64 -9.03
CA ASP A 69 -6.82 -1.48 -9.92
C ASP A 69 -8.22 -0.85 -9.88
N ILE A 70 -8.47 -0.17 -8.76
CA ILE A 70 -9.72 0.54 -8.48
C ILE A 70 -9.91 1.74 -9.43
N GLU A 71 -8.83 2.28 -9.97
CA GLU A 71 -8.86 3.43 -10.87
C GLU A 71 -9.48 3.11 -12.21
N THR A 72 -9.00 2.03 -12.82
CA THR A 72 -9.47 1.61 -14.13
C THR A 72 -10.78 0.83 -14.04
N TYR A 73 -10.90 -0.09 -13.08
CA TYR A 73 -12.02 -1.06 -13.05
C TYR A 73 -13.05 -0.80 -11.96
N GLY A 74 -12.73 0.08 -11.01
CA GLY A 74 -13.60 0.39 -9.87
C GLY A 74 -14.69 1.40 -10.23
N PRO A 75 -15.43 1.88 -9.22
CA PRO A 75 -16.55 2.82 -9.41
C PRO A 75 -16.16 4.14 -10.09
N ARG A 76 -14.88 4.54 -10.01
CA ARG A 76 -14.34 5.74 -10.67
C ARG A 76 -13.99 5.51 -12.15
N GLY A 77 -13.75 4.27 -12.55
CA GLY A 77 -13.35 3.88 -13.91
C GLY A 77 -14.51 3.25 -14.69
N THR A 78 -14.32 2.01 -15.14
CA THR A 78 -15.32 1.26 -15.93
C THR A 78 -16.45 0.68 -15.09
N GLY A 79 -16.26 0.52 -13.77
CA GLY A 79 -17.23 -0.11 -12.88
C GLY A 79 -17.43 -1.61 -13.11
N GLU A 80 -16.53 -2.28 -13.84
CA GLU A 80 -16.61 -3.71 -14.14
C GLU A 80 -16.45 -4.59 -12.89
N TYR A 81 -15.72 -4.10 -11.89
CA TYR A 81 -15.53 -4.81 -10.63
C TYR A 81 -15.78 -3.88 -9.43
N SER A 82 -16.59 -4.35 -8.49
CA SER A 82 -17.05 -3.52 -7.36
C SER A 82 -16.08 -3.44 -6.18
N PHE A 83 -14.95 -4.17 -6.21
CA PHE A 83 -13.92 -4.21 -5.15
C PHE A 83 -14.52 -4.24 -3.73
N VAL A 84 -15.25 -5.31 -3.41
CA VAL A 84 -15.86 -5.46 -2.08
C VAL A 84 -14.85 -5.96 -1.05
N SER A 85 -14.96 -5.45 0.19
CA SER A 85 -14.10 -5.85 1.32
C SER A 85 -14.07 -7.37 1.49
N HIS A 86 -12.89 -7.92 1.82
CA HIS A 86 -12.60 -9.35 2.07
C HIS A 86 -12.64 -10.28 0.86
N LYS A 87 -12.73 -9.77 -0.37
CA LYS A 87 -12.50 -10.60 -1.58
C LYS A 87 -11.19 -10.20 -2.25
N MET A 88 -10.31 -11.18 -2.44
CA MET A 88 -9.14 -10.99 -3.28
C MET A 88 -9.60 -10.78 -4.73
N ALA A 89 -9.20 -9.66 -5.34
CA ALA A 89 -9.56 -9.38 -6.72
C ALA A 89 -8.94 -10.42 -7.67
N PRO A 90 -9.67 -10.87 -8.70
CA PRO A 90 -9.09 -11.62 -9.81
C PRO A 90 -7.90 -10.88 -10.42
N LEU A 91 -6.91 -11.63 -10.91
CA LEU A 91 -5.65 -11.08 -11.42
C LEU A 91 -5.84 -10.05 -12.54
N GLN A 92 -6.87 -10.21 -13.37
CA GLN A 92 -7.20 -9.29 -14.46
C GLN A 92 -7.62 -7.89 -14.01
N TYR A 93 -8.03 -7.73 -12.75
CA TYR A 93 -8.38 -6.44 -12.14
C TYR A 93 -7.29 -5.95 -11.17
N CYS A 94 -6.13 -6.60 -11.16
CA CYS A 94 -4.96 -6.17 -10.42
C CYS A 94 -3.99 -5.45 -11.36
N LYS A 95 -3.23 -4.51 -10.82
CA LYS A 95 -2.06 -3.90 -11.46
C LYS A 95 -0.80 -4.16 -10.65
N GLY A 96 0.36 -3.98 -11.27
CA GLY A 96 1.64 -4.06 -10.59
C GLY A 96 1.86 -2.93 -9.58
N ALA A 97 2.42 -3.25 -8.42
CA ALA A 97 2.79 -2.29 -7.38
C ALA A 97 4.32 -2.30 -7.19
N LEU A 98 4.85 -2.98 -6.17
CA LEU A 98 6.31 -3.19 -6.04
C LEU A 98 6.87 -4.11 -7.14
N ALA A 99 6.08 -5.08 -7.60
CA ALA A 99 6.36 -5.80 -8.84
C ALA A 99 5.51 -5.18 -9.96
N GLU A 100 6.14 -4.65 -11.00
CA GLU A 100 5.43 -4.00 -12.12
C GLU A 100 4.72 -5.03 -13.00
N SER A 101 5.32 -6.21 -13.13
CA SER A 101 4.76 -7.33 -13.89
C SER A 101 5.32 -8.65 -13.41
N TRP A 102 4.71 -9.75 -13.86
CA TRP A 102 5.21 -11.09 -13.61
C TRP A 102 4.86 -12.01 -14.78
N GLU A 103 5.70 -13.02 -14.98
CA GLU A 103 5.51 -14.05 -15.99
C GLU A 103 5.28 -15.39 -15.30
N VAL A 104 4.17 -16.05 -15.64
CA VAL A 104 3.85 -17.37 -15.10
C VAL A 104 4.16 -18.41 -16.17
N THR A 105 5.09 -19.31 -15.84
CA THR A 105 5.39 -20.50 -16.63
C THR A 105 5.03 -21.74 -15.80
N PRO A 106 4.93 -22.94 -16.42
CA PRO A 106 4.64 -24.16 -15.67
C PRO A 106 5.63 -24.45 -14.54
N ASP A 107 6.90 -24.04 -14.70
CA ASP A 107 7.99 -24.40 -13.80
C ASP A 107 8.41 -23.26 -12.86
N LYS A 108 8.10 -22.00 -13.20
CA LYS A 108 8.50 -20.83 -12.39
C LYS A 108 7.61 -19.62 -12.62
N ILE A 109 7.60 -18.74 -11.63
CA ILE A 109 7.05 -17.38 -11.73
C ILE A 109 8.23 -16.40 -11.66
N VAL A 110 8.32 -15.50 -12.64
CA VAL A 110 9.35 -14.46 -12.69
C VAL A 110 8.69 -13.12 -12.36
N PHE A 111 9.17 -12.43 -11.33
CA PHE A 111 8.66 -11.11 -10.94
C PHE A 111 9.61 -10.02 -11.41
N HIS A 112 9.07 -8.93 -11.94
CA HIS A 112 9.85 -7.78 -12.37
C HIS A 112 9.63 -6.64 -11.37
N ILE A 113 10.64 -6.33 -10.56
CA ILE A 113 10.58 -5.37 -9.46
C ILE A 113 10.74 -3.94 -9.98
N ARG A 114 9.91 -3.03 -9.46
CA ARG A 114 9.90 -1.61 -9.82
C ARG A 114 11.20 -0.92 -9.37
N PRO A 115 11.99 -0.35 -10.29
CA PRO A 115 13.17 0.42 -9.93
C PRO A 115 12.80 1.78 -9.30
N GLY A 116 13.69 2.33 -8.49
CA GLY A 116 13.53 3.66 -7.90
C GLY A 116 12.55 3.75 -6.74
N VAL A 117 12.12 2.62 -6.17
CA VAL A 117 11.40 2.57 -4.88
C VAL A 117 12.42 2.56 -3.75
N TYR A 118 12.18 3.33 -2.69
CA TYR A 118 13.10 3.45 -1.56
C TYR A 118 12.41 3.09 -0.25
N TRP A 119 13.16 2.42 0.63
CA TRP A 119 12.72 2.22 2.01
C TRP A 119 12.65 3.56 2.73
N ALA A 120 11.53 3.78 3.42
CA ALA A 120 11.35 4.95 4.27
C ALA A 120 12.33 4.88 5.44
N ALA A 121 13.29 5.80 5.47
CA ALA A 121 14.15 6.01 6.62
C ALA A 121 13.54 7.08 7.52
N ASP A 122 13.42 6.77 8.80
CA ASP A 122 12.90 7.69 9.83
C ASP A 122 14.05 8.27 10.68
N GLY A 123 15.30 7.95 10.36
CA GLY A 123 16.50 8.49 11.01
C GLY A 123 16.62 8.18 12.51
N ARG A 124 15.76 7.30 13.04
CA ARG A 124 15.76 6.90 14.45
C ARG A 124 16.80 5.82 14.70
N GLU A 125 17.26 5.76 15.94
CA GLU A 125 18.17 4.71 16.40
C GLU A 125 17.58 3.33 16.11
N HIS A 126 18.41 2.43 15.56
CA HIS A 126 18.05 1.07 15.12
C HIS A 126 17.15 0.96 13.88
N ILE A 127 16.84 2.06 13.18
CA ILE A 127 16.20 2.03 11.86
C ILE A 127 17.28 2.10 10.79
N MET A 128 17.14 1.30 9.73
CA MET A 128 18.07 1.30 8.61
C MET A 128 18.09 2.64 7.87
N GLU A 129 19.24 2.96 7.27
CA GLU A 129 19.36 4.09 6.34
C GLU A 129 18.48 3.87 5.09
N SER A 130 18.09 4.97 4.45
CA SER A 130 17.29 4.88 3.23
C SER A 130 18.15 4.28 2.12
N ARG A 131 17.60 3.26 1.46
CA ARG A 131 18.19 2.62 0.30
C ARG A 131 17.11 2.16 -0.63
N GLU A 132 17.50 1.90 -1.87
CA GLU A 132 16.60 1.34 -2.88
C GLU A 132 16.08 -0.03 -2.45
N TYR A 133 14.81 -0.27 -2.75
CA TYR A 133 14.14 -1.56 -2.68
C TYR A 133 14.52 -2.36 -3.92
N ILE A 134 15.09 -3.55 -3.71
CA ILE A 134 15.57 -4.42 -4.77
C ILE A 134 15.01 -5.83 -4.64
N ALA A 135 15.20 -6.68 -5.65
CA ALA A 135 14.67 -8.04 -5.68
C ALA A 135 15.14 -8.91 -4.49
N ASP A 136 16.33 -8.65 -3.95
CA ASP A 136 16.78 -9.31 -2.71
C ASP A 136 15.84 -9.05 -1.53
N ASP A 137 15.27 -7.85 -1.40
CA ASP A 137 14.29 -7.54 -0.36
C ASP A 137 12.99 -8.31 -0.55
N PHE A 138 12.55 -8.44 -1.80
CA PHE A 138 11.38 -9.22 -2.16
C PHE A 138 11.58 -10.70 -1.81
N ALA A 139 12.69 -11.28 -2.25
CA ALA A 139 13.06 -12.67 -1.98
C ALA A 139 13.22 -12.92 -0.47
N PHE A 140 13.86 -12.01 0.26
CA PHE A 140 13.98 -12.08 1.70
C PHE A 140 12.62 -12.13 2.39
N ASN A 141 11.70 -11.22 2.03
CA ASN A 141 10.37 -11.16 2.66
C ASN A 141 9.53 -12.41 2.36
N LEU A 142 9.56 -12.90 1.12
CA LEU A 142 8.79 -14.09 0.74
C LEU A 142 9.34 -15.35 1.41
N ASN A 143 10.66 -15.52 1.45
CA ASN A 143 11.29 -16.63 2.18
C ASN A 143 10.96 -16.55 3.68
N ARG A 144 11.05 -15.36 4.29
CA ARG A 144 10.70 -15.15 5.70
C ARG A 144 9.25 -15.49 6.01
N LEU A 145 8.31 -15.12 5.13
CA LEU A 145 6.91 -15.51 5.24
C LEU A 145 6.75 -17.03 5.11
N LEU A 146 7.41 -17.64 4.12
CA LEU A 146 7.43 -19.08 3.92
C LEU A 146 8.07 -19.85 5.07
N GLU A 147 8.80 -19.23 6.00
CA GLU A 147 9.27 -19.88 7.22
C GLU A 147 8.40 -19.57 8.45
N SER A 148 7.56 -18.53 8.38
CA SER A 148 6.78 -18.07 9.52
C SER A 148 5.49 -18.86 9.75
N PRO A 149 4.87 -18.79 10.94
CA PRO A 149 3.54 -19.37 11.18
C PRO A 149 2.47 -18.84 10.21
N ALA A 150 2.55 -17.58 9.78
CA ALA A 150 1.59 -16.97 8.87
C ALA A 150 1.66 -17.54 7.44
N GLY A 151 2.83 -18.03 7.00
CA GLY A 151 2.98 -18.69 5.70
C GLY A 151 2.60 -20.17 5.67
N ALA A 152 2.02 -20.72 6.74
CA ALA A 152 1.69 -22.14 6.82
C ALA A 152 0.76 -22.61 5.68
N ASP A 153 -0.24 -21.81 5.33
CA ASP A 153 -1.16 -22.14 4.25
C ASP A 153 -0.46 -22.14 2.88
N LEU A 154 0.42 -21.16 2.64
CA LEU A 154 1.20 -21.10 1.40
C LEU A 154 2.16 -22.28 1.29
N ARG A 155 2.87 -22.63 2.38
CA ARG A 155 3.70 -23.83 2.44
C ARG A 155 2.90 -25.11 2.19
N ALA A 156 1.69 -25.21 2.73
CA ALA A 156 0.85 -26.42 2.61
C ALA A 156 0.45 -26.73 1.16
N THR A 157 0.55 -25.75 0.25
CA THR A 157 0.32 -25.97 -1.19
C THR A 157 1.49 -26.66 -1.90
N ASP A 158 2.69 -26.67 -1.31
CA ASP A 158 3.88 -27.40 -1.75
C ASP A 158 4.31 -27.18 -3.23
N PHE A 159 3.94 -26.04 -3.83
CA PHE A 159 4.34 -25.71 -5.22
C PHE A 159 5.61 -24.84 -5.30
N ILE A 160 6.09 -24.32 -4.17
CA ILE A 160 7.24 -23.41 -4.11
C ILE A 160 8.46 -24.18 -3.62
N GLU A 161 9.38 -24.47 -4.54
CA GLU A 161 10.67 -25.11 -4.20
C GLU A 161 11.68 -24.10 -3.64
N SER A 162 11.80 -22.93 -4.25
CA SER A 162 12.72 -21.88 -3.83
C SER A 162 12.31 -20.50 -4.35
N VAL A 163 12.81 -19.45 -3.69
CA VAL A 163 12.66 -18.05 -4.09
C VAL A 163 14.03 -17.39 -4.06
N THR A 164 14.49 -16.88 -5.20
CA THR A 164 15.82 -16.29 -5.35
C THR A 164 15.76 -15.05 -6.22
N ALA A 165 16.54 -14.02 -5.88
CA ALA A 165 16.82 -12.90 -6.77
C ALA A 165 17.91 -13.30 -7.77
N THR A 166 17.68 -13.01 -9.04
CA THR A 166 18.62 -13.23 -10.15
C THR A 166 19.42 -11.98 -10.48
N ASP A 167 18.82 -10.80 -10.30
CA ASP A 167 19.47 -9.49 -10.35
C ASP A 167 18.76 -8.50 -9.43
N ASN A 168 19.09 -7.20 -9.50
CA ASN A 168 18.49 -6.19 -8.62
C ASN A 168 16.97 -6.01 -8.83
N TYR A 169 16.43 -6.42 -9.98
CA TYR A 169 15.04 -6.17 -10.36
C TYR A 169 14.29 -7.43 -10.82
N THR A 170 14.88 -8.62 -10.66
CA THR A 170 14.28 -9.91 -11.06
C THR A 170 14.54 -11.01 -10.04
#